data_AF-A0A9E8SD07-F1
#
_entry.id   AF-A0A9E8SD07-F1
#
_cell.length_a   1.000
_cell.length_b   1.000
_cell.length_c   1.000
_cell.angle_alpha   90.00
_cell.angle_beta   90.00
_cell.angle_gamma   90.00
#
_symmetry.space_group_name_H-M   'P 1'
#
loop_
_entity.id
_entity.type
_entity.pdbx_description
1 polymer ?
#
loop_
_entity_poly.entity_id
_entity_poly.type
_entity_poly.pdbx_seq_one_letter_code
_entity_poly.pdbx_strand_id
1 'polypeptide(L)'
;MGYISIKNDEQKNYGLVRKTDLNLRAKYPELQTLIHQTSDGSFIIHIKNRKVDFVTIEEEFEKSIKPLFLSVTISTRKPKGKTKLVPSLEDKDIPKGMQGVLMPMSRWADMLMSKFPYVNFYKITDERGILNIHIANYWIEQSGVKKWQFLTRFQEGGLIDFLKRHQSGLGI
;
A
#
# COMPACT_ATOMS: atom_id res chain seq x y z
N MET A 1 -9.48 -28.79 -5.14
CA MET A 1 -9.87 -27.40 -4.80
C MET A 1 -9.05 -26.46 -5.68
N GLY A 2 -9.69 -25.64 -6.49
CA GLY A 2 -9.00 -24.62 -7.30
C GLY A 2 -8.84 -23.34 -6.48
N TYR A 3 -7.66 -22.74 -6.53
CA TYR A 3 -7.36 -21.47 -5.87
C TYR A 3 -6.93 -20.46 -6.94
N ILE A 4 -7.46 -19.25 -6.87
CA ILE A 4 -7.00 -18.14 -7.69
C ILE A 4 -6.00 -17.36 -6.83
N SER A 5 -4.71 -17.41 -7.16
CA SER A 5 -3.69 -16.58 -6.51
C SER A 5 -3.57 -15.29 -7.30
N ILE A 6 -4.09 -14.20 -6.73
CA ILE A 6 -3.89 -12.86 -7.28
C ILE A 6 -2.58 -12.35 -6.66
N LYS A 7 -1.49 -12.41 -7.42
CA LYS A 7 -0.24 -11.77 -7.02
C LYS A 7 -0.37 -10.27 -7.26
N ASN A 8 -0.25 -9.48 -6.20
CA ASN A 8 0.09 -8.08 -6.39
C ASN A 8 1.54 -8.04 -6.91
N ASP A 9 1.83 -7.18 -7.89
CA ASP A 9 3.22 -6.97 -8.32
C ASP A 9 4.07 -6.65 -7.09
N GLU A 10 5.35 -7.07 -7.08
CA GLU A 10 6.31 -6.71 -6.02
C GLU A 10 6.10 -5.24 -5.66
N GLN A 11 5.51 -5.01 -4.48
CA GLN A 11 5.11 -3.67 -4.08
C GLN A 11 6.38 -2.88 -3.85
N LYS A 12 6.81 -2.16 -4.89
CA LYS A 12 7.74 -1.06 -4.70
C LYS A 12 7.04 -0.13 -3.73
N ASN A 13 7.64 0.09 -2.56
CA ASN A 13 7.09 0.85 -1.43
C ASN A 13 6.77 2.33 -1.75
N TYR A 14 6.70 2.74 -3.01
CA TYR A 14 6.37 4.08 -3.48
C TYR A 14 5.10 4.63 -2.84
N GLY A 15 4.04 3.83 -2.71
CA GLY A 15 2.80 4.29 -2.07
C GLY A 15 3.04 4.73 -0.63
N LEU A 16 3.74 3.90 0.15
CA LEU A 16 4.09 4.18 1.54
C LEU A 16 5.05 5.37 1.65
N VAL A 17 6.09 5.42 0.83
CA VAL A 17 7.06 6.53 0.82
C VAL A 17 6.38 7.86 0.47
N ARG A 18 5.50 7.86 -0.54
CA ARG A 18 4.73 9.05 -0.94
C ARG A 18 3.78 9.51 0.16
N LYS A 19 3.18 8.57 0.91
CA LYS A 19 2.36 8.90 2.09
C LYS A 19 3.22 9.42 3.24
N THR A 20 4.37 8.83 3.49
CA THR A 20 5.32 9.31 4.52
C THR A 20 5.79 10.73 4.19
N ASP A 21 6.08 11.04 2.92
CA ASP A 21 6.33 12.40 2.43
C ASP A 21 5.13 13.33 2.66
N LEU A 22 3.91 12.88 2.36
CA LEU A 22 2.70 13.67 2.61
C LEU A 22 2.52 13.96 4.12
N ASN A 23 2.71 12.97 4.98
CA ASN A 23 2.59 13.15 6.44
C ASN A 23 3.64 14.14 6.96
N LEU A 24 4.87 14.07 6.44
CA LEU A 24 5.91 15.05 6.74
C LEU A 24 5.48 16.46 6.36
N ARG A 25 4.97 16.66 5.13
CA ARG A 25 4.46 17.96 4.66
C ARG A 25 3.20 18.41 5.37
N ALA A 26 2.34 17.50 5.82
CA ALA A 26 1.15 17.86 6.60
C ALA A 26 1.54 18.44 7.97
N LYS A 27 2.64 17.96 8.55
CA LYS A 27 3.16 18.46 9.82
C LYS A 27 4.03 19.70 9.67
N TYR A 28 4.75 19.80 8.55
CA TYR A 28 5.60 20.92 8.19
C TYR A 28 5.23 21.44 6.78
N PRO A 29 4.13 22.21 6.65
CA PRO A 29 3.57 22.64 5.36
C PRO A 29 4.51 23.46 4.49
N GLU A 30 5.49 24.11 5.09
CA GLU A 30 6.50 24.92 4.41
C GLU A 30 7.57 24.10 3.68
N LEU A 31 7.66 22.79 3.95
CA LEU A 31 8.67 21.93 3.34
C LEU A 31 8.38 21.67 1.86
N GLN A 32 9.37 21.98 1.03
CA GLN A 32 9.48 21.54 -0.35
C GLN A 32 10.34 20.29 -0.40
N THR A 33 9.75 19.18 -0.81
CA THR A 33 10.41 17.87 -0.81
C THR A 33 10.54 17.28 -2.21
N LEU A 34 11.53 16.40 -2.41
CA LEU A 34 11.64 15.52 -3.56
C LEU A 34 11.95 14.10 -3.09
N ILE A 35 11.31 13.10 -3.69
CA ILE A 35 11.54 11.70 -3.34
C ILE A 35 12.52 11.09 -4.34
N HIS A 36 13.64 10.57 -3.84
CA HIS A 36 14.66 9.88 -4.62
C HIS A 36 14.68 8.41 -4.25
N GLN A 37 14.57 7.52 -5.23
CA GLN A 37 14.86 6.10 -5.06
C GLN A 37 16.33 5.83 -5.41
N THR A 38 17.04 5.17 -4.53
CA THR A 38 18.42 4.73 -4.71
C THR A 38 18.47 3.36 -5.41
N SER A 39 19.66 2.98 -5.90
CA SER A 39 19.84 1.72 -6.63
C SER A 39 19.65 0.46 -5.79
N ASP A 40 19.80 0.56 -4.47
CA ASP A 40 19.56 -0.52 -3.51
C ASP A 40 18.09 -0.68 -3.11
N GLY A 41 17.19 0.14 -3.67
CA GLY A 41 15.75 0.08 -3.40
C GLY A 41 15.29 0.91 -2.20
N SER A 42 16.20 1.59 -1.49
CA SER A 42 15.84 2.54 -0.43
C SER A 42 15.41 3.90 -1.00
N PHE A 43 14.94 4.79 -0.12
CA PHE A 43 14.38 6.08 -0.47
C PHE A 43 14.96 7.22 0.34
N ILE A 44 15.13 8.37 -0.29
CA ILE A 44 15.59 9.61 0.34
C ILE A 44 14.60 10.72 0.00
N ILE A 45 13.99 11.31 1.02
CA ILE A 45 13.17 12.53 0.90
C ILE A 45 14.11 13.73 1.05
N HIS A 46 14.45 14.35 -0.08
CA HIS A 46 15.29 15.54 -0.14
C HIS A 46 14.46 16.79 0.17
N ILE A 47 14.74 17.45 1.29
CA ILE A 47 14.20 18.74 1.67
C ILE A 47 15.00 19.86 0.98
N LYS A 48 14.34 20.65 0.14
CA LYS A 48 14.96 21.74 -0.63
C LYS A 48 15.14 23.02 0.18
N ASN A 49 14.36 23.21 1.23
CA ASN A 49 14.40 24.43 2.05
C ASN A 49 15.76 24.53 2.75
N ARG A 50 16.47 25.64 2.54
CA ARG A 50 17.80 25.87 3.14
C ARG A 50 17.75 26.33 4.60
N LYS A 51 16.61 26.83 5.07
CA LYS A 51 16.43 27.43 6.41
C LYS A 51 15.31 26.71 7.16
N VAL A 52 15.56 25.46 7.53
CA VAL A 52 14.66 24.68 8.37
C VAL A 52 15.46 24.09 9.54
N ASP A 53 14.81 23.89 10.67
CA ASP A 53 15.38 23.17 11.79
C ASP A 53 15.43 21.67 11.47
N PHE A 54 16.43 21.28 10.68
CA PHE A 54 16.53 19.93 10.17
C PHE A 54 16.69 18.90 11.29
N VAL A 55 17.37 19.24 12.40
CA VAL A 55 17.62 18.31 13.50
C VAL A 55 16.30 17.92 14.16
N THR A 56 15.47 18.91 14.47
CA THR A 56 14.15 18.68 15.07
C THR A 56 13.24 17.88 14.13
N ILE A 57 13.23 18.25 12.84
CA ILE A 57 12.43 17.55 11.82
C ILE A 57 12.90 16.10 11.64
N GLU A 58 14.21 15.84 11.64
CA GLU A 58 14.80 14.51 11.49
C GLU A 58 14.44 13.60 12.66
N GLU A 59 14.61 14.09 13.88
CA GLU A 59 14.22 13.33 15.06
C GLU A 59 12.74 12.96 15.06
N GLU A 60 11.88 13.91 14.72
CA GLU A 60 10.45 13.67 14.71
C GLU A 60 10.02 12.76 13.55
N PHE A 61 10.69 12.89 12.40
CA PHE A 61 10.48 12.02 11.26
C PHE A 61 10.76 10.57 11.64
N GLU A 62 11.91 10.30 12.25
CA GLU A 62 12.32 8.96 12.69
C GLU A 62 11.43 8.40 13.81
N LYS A 63 11.02 9.23 14.77
CA LYS A 63 10.23 8.80 15.94
C LYS A 63 8.74 8.60 15.64
N SER A 64 8.15 9.41 14.75
CA SER A 64 6.69 9.54 14.67
C SER A 64 6.08 9.52 13.27
N ILE A 65 6.84 9.83 12.21
CA ILE A 65 6.30 9.95 10.84
C ILE A 65 6.64 8.72 10.00
N LYS A 66 7.87 8.21 10.14
CA LYS A 66 8.37 7.06 9.38
C LYS A 66 7.89 5.74 10.01
N PRO A 67 7.24 4.85 9.24
CA PRO A 67 7.02 3.48 9.68
C PRO A 67 8.34 2.73 9.86
N LEU A 68 8.50 1.99 10.96
CA LEU A 68 9.75 1.33 11.35
C LEU A 68 10.40 0.47 10.24
N PHE A 69 9.57 -0.25 9.48
CA PHE A 69 10.02 -1.17 8.43
C PHE A 69 10.30 -0.47 7.08
N LEU A 70 9.97 0.81 6.95
CA LEU A 70 10.10 1.54 5.69
C LEU A 70 11.53 2.08 5.54
N SER A 71 12.25 1.61 4.52
CA SER A 71 13.61 2.08 4.19
C SER A 71 13.57 3.45 3.51
N VAL A 72 13.27 4.49 4.29
CA VAL A 72 13.25 5.89 3.88
C VAL A 72 14.00 6.76 4.89
N THR A 73 14.74 7.74 4.41
CA THR A 73 15.39 8.76 5.24
C THR A 73 15.11 10.15 4.68
N ILE A 74 15.32 11.20 5.47
CA ILE A 74 15.27 12.58 5.01
C ILE A 74 16.69 13.14 4.84
N SER A 75 16.87 14.13 3.97
CA SER A 75 18.15 14.83 3.83
C SER A 75 17.95 16.25 3.33
N THR A 76 18.81 17.19 3.73
CA THR A 76 18.88 18.54 3.12
C THR A 76 19.79 18.56 1.88
N ARG A 77 20.60 17.53 1.70
CA ARG A 77 21.54 17.42 0.58
C ARG A 77 20.93 16.55 -0.50
N LYS A 78 21.09 16.99 -1.74
CA LYS A 78 20.73 16.16 -2.89
C LYS A 78 21.55 14.86 -2.83
N PRO A 79 20.92 13.68 -2.96
CA PRO A 79 21.64 12.42 -2.90
C PRO A 79 22.68 12.30 -4.03
N LYS A 80 23.84 11.74 -3.69
CA LYS A 80 24.92 11.49 -4.64
C LYS A 80 24.67 10.15 -5.35
N GLY A 81 25.01 10.06 -6.63
CA GLY A 81 24.90 8.83 -7.42
C GLY A 81 23.63 8.73 -8.27
N LYS A 82 23.40 7.55 -8.85
CA LYS A 82 22.24 7.26 -9.71
C LYS A 82 20.99 7.10 -8.84
N THR A 83 20.10 8.07 -8.89
CA THR A 83 18.78 7.99 -8.25
C THR A 83 17.67 8.17 -9.28
N LYS A 84 16.53 7.54 -9.02
CA LYS A 84 15.30 7.75 -9.81
C LYS A 84 14.37 8.67 -9.02
N LEU A 85 13.86 9.71 -9.67
CA LEU A 85 12.86 10.58 -9.04
C LEU A 85 11.52 9.85 -8.95
N VAL A 86 10.91 9.90 -7.77
CA VAL A 86 9.56 9.39 -7.52
C VAL A 86 8.64 10.60 -7.38
N PRO A 87 7.51 10.65 -8.10
CA PRO A 87 6.58 11.76 -7.97
C PRO A 87 5.99 11.81 -6.56
N SER A 88 5.93 13.00 -5.96
CA SER A 88 5.23 13.20 -4.68
C SER A 88 3.73 12.93 -4.83
N LEU A 89 3.04 12.74 -3.70
CA LEU A 89 1.58 12.68 -3.70
C LEU A 89 1.03 14.11 -3.70
N GLU A 90 0.39 14.51 -4.79
CA GLU A 90 -0.31 15.80 -4.89
C GLU A 90 -1.67 15.72 -4.19
N ASP A 91 -2.18 16.85 -3.71
CA ASP A 91 -3.44 16.92 -2.96
C ASP A 91 -4.63 16.37 -3.77
N LYS A 92 -4.63 16.63 -5.09
CA LYS A 92 -5.64 16.10 -6.03
C LYS A 92 -5.61 14.57 -6.19
N ASP A 93 -4.51 13.95 -5.80
CA ASP A 93 -4.28 12.50 -5.90
C ASP A 93 -4.49 11.80 -4.56
N ILE A 94 -4.65 12.54 -3.44
CA ILE A 94 -5.02 11.98 -2.12
C ILE A 94 -6.31 11.12 -2.21
N PRO A 95 -7.37 11.53 -2.94
CA PRO A 95 -8.57 10.71 -3.06
C PRO A 95 -8.42 9.53 -4.03
N LYS A 96 -7.38 9.50 -4.88
CA LYS A 96 -7.24 8.55 -6.00
C LYS A 96 -6.72 7.16 -5.61
N GLY A 97 -6.93 6.78 -4.35
CA GLY A 97 -6.71 5.42 -3.87
C GLY A 97 -5.83 5.36 -2.64
N MET A 98 -6.00 4.28 -1.88
CA MET A 98 -5.25 3.93 -0.66
C MET A 98 -3.79 3.59 -0.92
N GLN A 99 -3.07 4.39 -1.73
CA GLN A 99 -1.64 4.21 -1.92
C GLN A 99 -0.92 4.44 -0.58
N GLY A 100 -0.37 3.37 -0.01
CA GLY A 100 0.37 3.45 1.24
C GLY A 100 -0.47 3.48 2.52
N VAL A 101 -1.75 3.09 2.50
CA VAL A 101 -2.43 2.77 3.77
C VAL A 101 -1.96 1.40 4.20
N LEU A 102 -1.27 1.34 5.34
CA LEU A 102 -0.99 0.12 6.05
C LEU A 102 -2.29 -0.38 6.66
N MET A 103 -2.81 -1.48 6.13
CA MET A 103 -3.98 -2.15 6.71
C MET A 103 -3.54 -3.46 7.34
N PRO A 104 -3.95 -3.75 8.58
CA PRO A 104 -3.83 -5.09 9.15
C PRO A 104 -4.60 -6.11 8.32
N MET A 105 -4.16 -7.38 8.32
CA MET A 105 -4.84 -8.45 7.58
C MET A 105 -6.32 -8.61 7.96
N SER A 106 -6.67 -8.40 9.24
CA SER A 106 -8.06 -8.45 9.70
C SER A 106 -8.94 -7.41 9.00
N ARG A 107 -8.45 -6.18 8.82
CA ARG A 107 -9.18 -5.14 8.09
C ARG A 107 -9.29 -5.44 6.60
N TRP A 108 -8.27 -6.07 6.02
CA TRP A 108 -8.35 -6.57 4.65
C TRP A 108 -9.45 -7.63 4.51
N ALA A 109 -9.53 -8.57 5.45
CA ALA A 109 -10.57 -9.58 5.46
C ALA A 109 -11.97 -8.95 5.58
N ASP A 110 -12.17 -8.05 6.55
CA ASP A 110 -13.45 -7.38 6.76
C ASP A 110 -13.91 -6.58 5.53
N MET A 111 -12.99 -5.84 4.92
CA MET A 111 -13.28 -5.05 3.72
C MET A 111 -13.65 -5.95 2.53
N LEU A 112 -12.90 -7.04 2.32
CA LEU A 112 -13.17 -7.99 1.23
C LEU A 112 -14.52 -8.68 1.43
N MET A 113 -14.81 -9.18 2.63
CA MET A 113 -16.10 -9.81 2.96
C MET A 113 -17.28 -8.84 2.81
N SER A 114 -17.10 -7.58 3.19
CA SER A 114 -18.14 -6.54 3.02
C SER A 114 -18.38 -6.17 1.56
N LYS A 115 -17.31 -6.01 0.77
CA LYS A 115 -17.40 -5.58 -0.63
C LYS A 115 -17.85 -6.70 -1.57
N PHE A 116 -17.48 -7.93 -1.26
CA PHE A 116 -17.75 -9.11 -2.06
C PHE A 116 -18.45 -10.19 -1.21
N PRO A 117 -19.68 -9.95 -0.72
CA PRO A 117 -20.35 -10.84 0.22
C PRO A 117 -20.68 -12.22 -0.36
N TYR A 118 -20.65 -12.36 -1.68
CA TYR A 118 -20.90 -13.62 -2.39
C TYR A 118 -19.61 -14.43 -2.66
N VAL A 119 -18.46 -13.93 -2.23
CA VAL A 119 -17.15 -14.57 -2.39
C VAL A 119 -16.74 -15.17 -1.05
N ASN A 120 -16.46 -16.47 -1.03
CA ASN A 120 -15.98 -17.14 0.16
C ASN A 120 -14.45 -17.06 0.23
N PHE A 121 -13.97 -16.04 0.94
CA PHE A 121 -12.56 -15.85 1.25
C PHE A 121 -12.11 -16.89 2.28
N TYR A 122 -11.48 -17.97 1.81
CA TYR A 122 -11.01 -19.07 2.64
C TYR A 122 -9.79 -18.71 3.49
N LYS A 123 -8.84 -18.02 2.87
CA LYS A 123 -7.59 -17.64 3.53
C LYS A 123 -7.05 -16.39 2.88
N ILE A 124 -6.56 -15.47 3.68
CA ILE A 124 -5.79 -14.33 3.23
C ILE A 124 -4.43 -14.44 3.90
N THR A 125 -3.34 -14.46 3.13
CA THR A 125 -1.98 -14.48 3.66
C THR A 125 -1.15 -13.34 3.11
N ASP A 126 -0.13 -12.98 3.87
CA ASP A 126 0.96 -12.13 3.41
C ASP A 126 2.22 -12.97 3.30
N GLU A 127 2.75 -13.06 2.09
CA GLU A 127 4.07 -13.65 1.87
C GLU A 127 4.98 -12.60 1.25
N ARG A 128 5.86 -12.02 2.08
CA ARG A 128 6.86 -11.02 1.68
C ARG A 128 6.26 -9.74 1.07
N GLY A 129 5.14 -9.25 1.61
CA GLY A 129 4.45 -8.06 1.12
C GLY A 129 3.50 -8.35 -0.05
N ILE A 130 3.30 -9.63 -0.39
CA ILE A 130 2.33 -10.06 -1.40
C ILE A 130 1.09 -10.58 -0.67
N LEU A 131 -0.02 -9.86 -0.84
CA LEU A 131 -1.33 -10.30 -0.38
C LEU A 131 -1.82 -11.46 -1.25
N ASN A 132 -1.88 -12.66 -0.70
CA ASN A 132 -2.44 -13.83 -1.33
C ASN A 132 -3.86 -14.06 -0.81
N ILE A 133 -4.83 -14.12 -1.73
CA ILE A 133 -6.23 -14.34 -1.39
C ILE A 133 -6.64 -15.70 -1.94
N HIS A 134 -7.02 -16.62 -1.05
CA HIS A 134 -7.54 -17.93 -1.39
C HIS A 134 -9.06 -17.92 -1.31
N ILE A 135 -9.72 -18.29 -2.39
CA ILE A 135 -11.18 -18.35 -2.48
C ILE A 135 -11.58 -19.83 -2.54
N ALA A 136 -12.52 -20.25 -1.69
CA ALA A 136 -13.07 -21.60 -1.72
C ALA A 136 -14.32 -21.67 -2.60
N ASN A 137 -14.36 -22.66 -3.49
CA ASN A 137 -15.60 -23.09 -4.13
C ASN A 137 -16.38 -23.96 -3.14
N TYR A 138 -17.67 -23.70 -2.98
CA TYR A 138 -18.54 -24.47 -2.09
C TYR A 138 -19.89 -24.72 -2.75
N TRP A 139 -20.70 -25.58 -2.13
CA TRP A 139 -22.10 -25.76 -2.51
C TRP A 139 -22.99 -25.17 -1.41
N ILE A 140 -24.10 -24.57 -1.82
CA ILE A 140 -25.20 -24.21 -0.93
C ILE A 140 -26.37 -25.13 -1.22
N GLU A 141 -27.05 -25.59 -0.18
CA GLU A 141 -28.31 -26.29 -0.31
C GLU A 141 -29.46 -25.31 -0.04
N GLN A 142 -30.25 -25.05 -1.07
CA GLN A 142 -31.44 -24.21 -0.97
C GLN A 142 -32.61 -24.99 -1.53
N SER A 143 -33.66 -25.17 -0.73
CA SER A 143 -34.88 -25.89 -1.11
C SER A 143 -34.61 -27.32 -1.63
N GLY A 144 -33.67 -28.04 -1.01
CA GLY A 144 -33.29 -29.40 -1.38
C GLY A 144 -32.44 -29.52 -2.66
N VAL A 145 -32.03 -28.39 -3.25
CA VAL A 145 -31.17 -28.36 -4.44
C VAL A 145 -29.76 -27.90 -4.03
N LYS A 146 -28.75 -28.72 -4.33
CA LYS A 146 -27.34 -28.35 -4.19
C LYS A 146 -26.90 -27.48 -5.36
N LYS A 147 -26.61 -26.21 -5.10
CA LYS A 147 -26.06 -25.28 -6.07
C LYS A 147 -24.56 -25.10 -5.82
N TRP A 148 -23.75 -25.38 -6.83
CA TRP A 148 -22.34 -25.03 -6.81
C TRP A 148 -22.18 -23.53 -6.93
N GLN A 149 -21.53 -22.92 -5.95
CA GLN A 149 -21.16 -21.52 -5.96
C GLN A 149 -19.67 -21.41 -6.25
N PHE A 150 -19.38 -20.86 -7.43
CA PHE A 150 -18.04 -20.60 -7.94
C PHE A 150 -17.91 -19.13 -8.28
N LEU A 151 -16.69 -18.60 -8.20
CA LEU A 151 -16.38 -17.25 -8.65
C LEU A 151 -16.58 -17.19 -10.16
N THR A 152 -17.56 -16.40 -10.62
CA THR A 152 -17.76 -16.19 -12.06
C THR A 152 -16.62 -15.33 -12.62
N ARG A 153 -16.34 -15.42 -13.93
CA ARG A 153 -15.33 -14.57 -14.60
C ARG A 153 -15.57 -13.07 -14.37
N PHE A 154 -16.83 -12.65 -14.27
CA PHE A 154 -17.18 -11.25 -14.01
C PHE A 154 -16.83 -10.83 -12.57
N GLN A 155 -17.13 -11.67 -11.58
CA GLN A 155 -16.77 -11.44 -10.18
C GLN A 155 -15.25 -11.48 -9.96
N GLU A 156 -14.57 -12.39 -10.65
CA GLU A 156 -13.10 -12.48 -10.67
C GLU A 156 -12.48 -11.18 -11.21
N GLY A 157 -12.95 -10.70 -12.36
CA GLY A 157 -12.50 -9.42 -12.94
C GLY A 157 -12.74 -8.24 -11.99
N GLY A 158 -13.93 -8.17 -11.38
CA GLY A 158 -14.25 -7.13 -10.41
C GLY A 158 -13.36 -7.14 -9.16
N LEU A 159 -13.01 -8.34 -8.65
CA LEU A 159 -12.09 -8.49 -7.54
C LEU A 159 -10.65 -8.07 -7.93
N ILE A 160 -10.17 -8.52 -9.09
CA ILE A 160 -8.84 -8.14 -9.60
C ILE A 160 -8.74 -6.62 -9.78
N ASP A 161 -9.74 -6.00 -10.39
CA ASP A 161 -9.75 -4.55 -10.61
C ASP A 161 -9.85 -3.76 -9.31
N PHE A 162 -10.55 -4.30 -8.31
CA PHE A 162 -10.59 -3.71 -6.98
C PHE A 162 -9.21 -3.76 -6.30
N LEU A 163 -8.54 -4.91 -6.34
CA LEU A 163 -7.21 -5.10 -5.76
C LEU A 163 -6.15 -4.25 -6.46
N LYS A 164 -6.20 -4.15 -7.79
CA LYS A 164 -5.31 -3.25 -8.56
C LYS A 164 -5.48 -1.78 -8.17
N ARG A 165 -6.71 -1.37 -7.85
CA ARG A 165 -7.01 -0.01 -7.38
C ARG A 165 -6.58 0.23 -5.92
N HIS A 166 -6.57 -0.82 -5.10
CA HIS A 166 -6.18 -0.76 -3.70
C HIS A 166 -4.72 -1.23 -3.53
N GLN A 167 -3.79 -0.37 -3.93
CA GLN A 167 -2.34 -0.52 -3.69
C GLN A 167 -1.97 -0.14 -2.24
N SER A 168 -2.71 -0.67 -1.27
CA SER A 168 -2.39 -0.54 0.16
C SER A 168 -1.31 -1.55 0.55
N GLY A 169 -0.33 -1.11 1.33
CA GLY A 169 0.66 -1.99 1.97
C GLY A 169 0.06 -2.70 3.17
N LEU A 170 0.70 -3.76 3.65
CA LEU A 170 0.31 -4.43 4.89
C LEU A 170 1.04 -3.79 6.07
N GLY A 171 0.27 -3.35 7.07
CA GLY A 171 0.80 -2.92 8.36
C GLY A 171 0.99 -4.12 9.27
N ILE A 172 2.09 -4.12 10.01
CA ILE A 172 2.31 -5.05 11.15
C ILE A 172 1.16 -4.87 12.14
#